data_AF-A0A9E4KAL3-F1
#
_entry.id   AF-A0A9E4KAL3-F1
#
_cell.length_a   1.000
_cell.length_b   1.000
_cell.length_c   1.000
_cell.angle_alpha   90.00
_cell.angle_beta   90.00
_cell.angle_gamma   90.00
#
_symmetry.space_group_name_H-M   'P 1'
#
loop_
_entity.id
_entity.type
_entity.pdbx_description
1 polymer ?
#
loop_
_entity_poly.entity_id
_entity_poly.type
_entity_poly.pdbx_seq_one_letter_code
_entity_poly.pdbx_strand_id
1 'polypeptide(L)' 'GLSDEAVGILQQFKRQALHATRLELTHPDSGELMSWEAPPPPDMQQLLRLLANDD' A
#
# COMPACT_ATOMS: atom_id res chain seq x y z
N GLY A 1 17.15 -11.10 10.63
CA GLY A 1 17.91 -10.51 9.49
C GLY A 1 17.41 -11.19 8.25
N LEU A 2 17.01 -10.45 7.20
CA LEU A 2 16.02 -10.94 6.23
C LEU A 2 16.34 -12.31 5.61
N SER A 3 15.32 -13.16 5.50
CA SER A 3 15.41 -14.46 4.83
C SER A 3 15.64 -14.32 3.31
N ASP A 4 16.20 -15.36 2.69
CA ASP A 4 16.43 -15.39 1.23
C ASP A 4 15.13 -15.25 0.44
N GLU A 5 14.02 -15.78 0.97
CA GLU A 5 12.68 -15.60 0.40
C GLU A 5 12.24 -14.14 0.43
N ALA A 6 12.44 -13.45 1.56
CA ALA A 6 12.13 -12.04 1.70
C ALA A 6 12.97 -11.15 0.77
N VAL A 7 14.26 -11.46 0.64
CA VAL A 7 15.15 -10.78 -0.30
C VAL A 7 14.68 -10.98 -1.75
N GLY A 8 14.28 -12.20 -2.12
CA GLY A 8 13.74 -12.50 -3.45
C GLY A 8 12.48 -11.70 -3.78
N ILE A 9 11.54 -11.59 -2.84
CA ILE A 9 10.30 -10.83 -3.03
C ILE A 9 10.55 -9.32 -3.10
N LEU A 10 11.44 -8.78 -2.25
CA LEU A 10 11.85 -7.38 -2.32
C LEU A 10 12.48 -7.04 -3.67
N GLN A 11 13.32 -7.92 -4.22
CA GLN A 11 13.90 -7.73 -5.55
C GLN A 11 12.84 -7.75 -6.67
N GLN A 12 11.71 -8.45 -6.48
CA GLN A 12 10.62 -8.50 -7.44
C GLN A 12 9.64 -7.32 -7.31
N PHE A 13 9.67 -6.57 -6.21
CA PHE A 13 8.84 -5.40 -6.00
C PHE A 13 9.37 -4.19 -6.80
N LYS A 14 9.03 -4.12 -8.09
CA LYS A 14 9.63 -3.17 -9.06
C LYS A 14 9.10 -1.74 -9.01
N ARG A 15 8.16 -1.41 -8.12
CA ARG A 15 7.55 -0.08 -8.02
C ARG A 15 7.73 0.50 -6.62
N GLN A 16 7.46 1.79 -6.48
CA GLN A 16 7.41 2.45 -5.18
C GLN A 16 6.38 1.74 -4.28
N ALA A 17 6.77 1.44 -3.03
CA ALA A 17 5.86 0.99 -1.98
C ALA A 17 5.05 2.18 -1.42
N LEU A 18 4.40 2.92 -2.33
CA LEU A 18 3.60 4.10 -2.06
C LEU A 18 2.16 3.83 -2.52
N HIS A 19 1.19 4.08 -1.65
CA HIS A 19 -0.24 3.92 -1.94
C HIS A 19 -1.03 5.05 -1.29
N ALA A 20 -1.89 5.72 -2.06
CA ALA A 20 -2.79 6.73 -1.54
C ALA A 20 -4.06 6.04 -1.01
N THR A 21 -4.03 5.64 0.26
CA THR A 21 -5.14 4.90 0.90
C THR A 21 -6.42 5.70 1.00
N ARG A 22 -6.33 7.04 1.14
CA ARG A 22 -7.48 7.92 1.33
C ARG A 22 -7.36 9.17 0.49
N LEU A 23 -8.48 9.59 -0.11
CA LEU A 23 -8.65 10.86 -0.80
C LEU A 23 -9.81 11.62 -0.17
N GLU A 24 -9.61 12.91 0.10
CA GLU A 24 -10.65 13.81 0.61
C GLU A 24 -10.63 15.10 -0.20
N LEU A 25 -11.82 15.60 -0.56
CA LEU A 25 -11.99 16.90 -1.21
C LEU A 25 -13.39 17.46 -0.95
N THR A 26 -13.52 18.78 -1.12
CA THR A 26 -14.82 19.46 -1.13
C THR A 26 -15.43 19.36 -2.53
N HIS A 27 -16.64 18.82 -2.65
CA HIS A 27 -17.32 18.69 -3.93
C HIS A 27 -17.52 20.09 -4.57
N PRO A 28 -17.15 20.28 -5.84
CA PRO A 28 -17.14 21.61 -6.46
C PRO A 28 -18.52 22.25 -6.57
N ASP A 29 -19.58 21.46 -6.84
CA ASP A 29 -20.94 22.01 -6.97
C ASP A 29 -21.72 22.08 -5.65
N SER A 30 -21.75 21.00 -4.85
CA SER A 30 -22.51 20.95 -3.59
C SER A 30 -21.79 21.55 -2.39
N GLY A 31 -20.45 21.70 -2.42
CA GLY A 31 -19.66 22.15 -1.29
C GLY A 31 -19.54 21.12 -0.14
N GLU A 32 -20.05 19.90 -0.34
CA GLU A 32 -19.97 18.84 0.66
C GLU A 32 -18.57 18.25 0.75
N LEU A 33 -18.12 17.93 1.97
CA LEU A 33 -16.87 17.18 2.16
C LEU A 33 -17.08 15.72 1.78
N MET A 34 -16.29 15.22 0.85
CA MET A 34 -16.33 13.84 0.39
C MET A 34 -15.02 13.12 0.72
N SER A 35 -15.12 11.83 1.03
CA SER A 35 -13.99 10.96 1.36
C SER A 35 -14.14 9.61 0.66
N TRP A 36 -13.03 9.10 0.15
CA TRP A 36 -12.92 7.77 -0.44
C TRP A 36 -11.72 7.06 0.15
N GLU A 37 -11.86 5.77 0.38
CA GLU A 37 -10.78 4.89 0.82
C GLU A 37 -10.60 3.72 -0.14
N ALA A 38 -9.36 3.35 -0.38
CA ALA A 38 -8.99 2.19 -1.18
C ALA A 38 -7.97 1.35 -0.39
N PRO A 39 -8.22 0.03 -0.20
CA PRO A 39 -7.27 -0.83 0.48
C PRO A 39 -5.94 -0.88 -0.29
N PRO A 40 -4.81 -1.17 0.37
CA PRO A 40 -3.55 -1.38 -0.31
C PRO A 40 -3.69 -2.46 -1.39
N PRO A 41 -3.01 -2.33 -2.53
CA PRO A 41 -3.04 -3.33 -3.58
C PRO A 41 -2.45 -4.67 -3.11
N PRO A 42 -2.81 -5.79 -3.76
CA PRO A 42 -2.44 -7.14 -3.29
C PRO A 42 -0.93 -7.36 -3.09
N ASP A 43 -0.11 -6.77 -3.95
CA ASP A 43 1.35 -6.83 -3.87
C ASP A 43 1.90 -6.17 -2.61
N MET A 44 1.37 -5.00 -2.21
CA MET A 44 1.75 -4.34 -0.96
C MET A 44 1.25 -5.10 0.27
N GLN A 45 0.06 -5.72 0.19
CA GLN A 45 -0.41 -6.58 1.28
C GLN A 45 0.50 -7.79 1.48
N GLN A 46 0.96 -8.41 0.40
CA GLN A 46 1.91 -9.52 0.45
C GLN A 46 3.26 -9.08 1.02
N LEU A 47 3.77 -7.94 0.56
CA LEU A 47 5.01 -7.36 1.07
C LEU A 47 4.94 -7.10 2.58
N LEU A 48 3.86 -6.49 3.06
CA LEU A 48 3.67 -6.21 4.49
C LEU A 48 3.61 -7.49 5.33
N ARG A 49 2.91 -8.53 4.87
CA ARG A 49 2.85 -9.82 5.58
C ARG A 49 4.21 -10.48 5.66
N LEU A 50 4.97 -10.45 4.58
CA LEU A 50 6.30 -11.03 4.53
C LEU A 50 7.25 -10.32 5.50
N LEU A 51 7.28 -8.99 5.49
CA LEU A 51 8.11 -8.21 6.40
C LEU A 51 7.70 -8.35 7.87
N ALA A 52 6.41 -8.57 8.14
CA ALA A 52 5.91 -8.78 9.51
C ALA A 52 6.24 -10.17 10.08
N ASN A 53 6.58 -11.14 9.23
CA ASN A 53 6.84 -12.53 9.64
C ASN A 53 8.34 -12.91 9.59
N ASP A 54 9.22 -11.98 9.20
CA ASP A 54 10.65 -12.21 9.00
C ASP A 54 11.45 -11.49 10.11
N ASP A 55 11.73 -12.20 11.22
CA ASP A 55 12.53 -11.73 12.36
C ASP A 55 14.06 -11.86 12.11
#